data_AF-A0ABD3G1H1-F1
#
_entry.id   AF-A0ABD3G1H1-F1
#
_cell.length_a   1.000
_cell.length_b   1.000
_cell.length_c   1.000
_cell.angle_alpha   90.00
_cell.angle_beta   90.00
_cell.angle_gamma   90.00
#
_symmetry.space_group_name_H-M   'P 1'
#
loop_
_entity.id
_entity.type
_entity.pdbx_description
1 polymer ?
#
loop_
_entity_poly.entity_id
_entity_poly.type
_entity_poly.pdbx_seq_one_letter_code
_entity_poly.pdbx_strand_id
1 'polypeptide(L)'
;MSDQAVEAFDSVEQTLATVEEHLAVFKQTSMEDFVAPLSPLERAKVQVSLAYTINALLFVFLKTQGVSAKDIRQTHVKQELERVKAFIKKIKDAEELAKGPKLVLDKDASKRFIHNALSSDQVYVDAVNAKKEEQDTNTVKQEASNTKAQGKGKRAATKSSGKKNKRQRKH
;
A
#
# COMPACT_ATOMS: atom_id res chain seq x y z
N MET A 1 21.57 -28.99 -29.18
CA MET A 1 20.68 -28.19 -28.32
C MET A 1 21.13 -28.44 -26.90
N SER A 2 21.39 -27.42 -26.08
CA SER A 2 21.73 -27.61 -24.66
C SER A 2 20.52 -28.20 -23.93
N ASP A 3 20.73 -29.08 -22.94
CA ASP A 3 19.63 -29.67 -22.13
C ASP A 3 18.72 -28.58 -21.54
N GLN A 4 19.31 -27.45 -21.17
CA GLN A 4 18.62 -26.26 -20.68
C GLN A 4 17.61 -25.66 -21.67
N ALA A 5 17.85 -25.78 -22.98
CA ALA A 5 16.91 -25.32 -24.00
C ALA A 5 15.70 -26.25 -24.10
N VAL A 6 15.90 -27.56 -23.95
CA VAL A 6 14.84 -28.57 -23.98
C VAL A 6 13.88 -28.36 -22.80
N GLU A 7 14.42 -28.21 -21.59
CA GLU A 7 13.61 -27.92 -20.38
C GLU A 7 12.81 -26.61 -20.52
N ALA A 8 13.39 -25.58 -21.16
CA ALA A 8 12.70 -24.32 -21.40
C ALA A 8 11.52 -24.47 -22.37
N PHE A 9 11.64 -25.31 -23.41
CA PHE A 9 10.54 -25.58 -24.33
C PHE A 9 9.41 -26.36 -23.65
N ASP A 10 9.74 -27.37 -22.85
CA ASP A 10 8.74 -28.15 -22.10
C ASP A 10 7.95 -27.25 -21.14
N SER A 11 8.65 -26.31 -20.48
CA SER A 11 8.00 -25.32 -19.61
C SER A 11 7.07 -24.38 -20.38
N VAL A 12 7.48 -23.91 -21.56
CA VAL A 12 6.63 -23.06 -22.41
C VAL A 12 5.41 -23.85 -22.89
N GLU A 13 5.56 -25.12 -23.26
CA GLU A 13 4.44 -25.96 -23.68
C GLU A 13 3.41 -26.18 -22.57
N GLN A 14 3.87 -26.52 -21.35
CA GLN A 14 2.98 -26.69 -20.19
C GLN A 14 2.25 -25.38 -19.83
N THR A 15 2.95 -24.25 -19.85
CA THR A 15 2.33 -22.96 -19.56
C THR A 15 1.32 -22.56 -20.64
N LEU A 16 1.60 -22.83 -21.92
CA LEU A 16 0.66 -22.57 -23.00
C LEU A 16 -0.60 -23.44 -22.88
N ALA A 17 -0.45 -24.73 -22.54
CA ALA A 17 -1.58 -25.64 -22.30
C ALA A 17 -2.48 -25.15 -21.16
N THR A 18 -1.87 -24.64 -20.08
CA THR A 18 -2.62 -24.05 -18.95
C THR A 18 -3.39 -22.80 -19.38
N VAL A 19 -2.78 -21.93 -20.18
CA VAL A 19 -3.47 -20.74 -20.73
C VAL A 19 -4.63 -21.14 -21.63
N GLU A 20 -4.48 -22.17 -22.45
CA GLU A 20 -5.54 -22.68 -23.31
C GLU A 20 -6.72 -23.23 -22.51
N GLU A 21 -6.47 -23.95 -21.41
CA GLU A 21 -7.51 -24.42 -20.49
C GLU A 21 -8.31 -23.26 -19.89
N HIS A 22 -7.63 -22.22 -19.41
CA HIS A 22 -8.31 -21.03 -18.89
C HIS A 22 -9.13 -20.28 -19.94
N LEU A 23 -8.69 -20.28 -21.20
CA LEU A 23 -9.40 -19.65 -22.31
C LEU A 23 -10.52 -20.51 -22.89
N ALA A 24 -10.60 -21.80 -22.56
CA ALA A 24 -11.61 -22.71 -23.08
C ALA A 24 -13.04 -22.27 -22.75
N VAL A 25 -13.24 -21.56 -21.62
CA VAL A 25 -14.54 -21.01 -21.23
C VAL A 25 -15.14 -20.09 -22.29
N PHE A 26 -14.29 -19.32 -23.00
CA PHE A 26 -14.69 -18.39 -24.06
C PHE A 26 -14.91 -19.08 -25.41
N LYS A 27 -14.49 -20.35 -25.57
CA LYS A 27 -14.81 -21.14 -26.77
C LYS A 27 -16.23 -21.72 -26.73
N GLN A 28 -16.79 -21.88 -25.52
CA GLN A 28 -18.09 -22.52 -25.30
C GLN A 28 -19.24 -21.52 -25.12
N THR A 29 -18.94 -20.33 -24.57
CA THR A 29 -19.92 -19.29 -24.27
C THR A 29 -19.54 -18.00 -24.99
N SER A 30 -20.52 -17.26 -25.50
CA SER A 30 -20.26 -15.95 -26.10
C SER A 30 -19.74 -14.96 -25.05
N MET A 31 -18.93 -13.99 -25.48
CA MET A 31 -18.41 -12.95 -24.57
C MET A 31 -19.55 -12.13 -23.96
N GLU A 32 -20.61 -11.88 -24.71
CA GLU A 32 -21.77 -11.11 -24.27
C GLU A 32 -22.50 -11.83 -23.14
N ASP A 33 -22.74 -13.14 -23.28
CA ASP A 33 -23.41 -13.96 -22.27
C ASP A 33 -22.55 -14.12 -21.01
N PHE A 34 -21.23 -14.26 -21.18
CA PHE A 34 -20.29 -14.38 -20.06
C PHE A 34 -20.22 -13.11 -19.21
N VAL A 35 -20.32 -11.95 -19.86
CA VAL A 35 -20.15 -10.63 -19.24
C VAL A 35 -21.48 -10.05 -18.74
N ALA A 36 -22.62 -10.51 -19.27
CA ALA A 36 -23.97 -10.08 -18.88
C ALA A 36 -24.26 -10.13 -17.37
N PRO A 37 -23.95 -11.22 -16.62
CA PRO A 37 -24.26 -11.31 -15.19
C PRO A 37 -23.29 -10.53 -14.30
N LEU A 38 -22.16 -10.06 -14.83
CA LEU A 38 -21.09 -9.45 -14.03
C LEU A 38 -21.40 -7.99 -13.67
N SER A 39 -20.89 -7.52 -12.54
CA SER A 39 -20.92 -6.09 -12.20
C SER A 39 -20.04 -5.28 -13.18
N PRO A 40 -20.33 -3.99 -13.44
CA PRO A 40 -19.55 -3.18 -14.38
C PRO A 40 -18.03 -3.21 -14.14
N LEU A 41 -17.62 -3.30 -12.87
CA LEU A 41 -16.22 -3.38 -12.47
C LEU A 41 -15.60 -4.74 -12.82
N GLU A 42 -16.33 -5.84 -12.60
CA GLU A 42 -15.88 -7.18 -13.00
C GLU A 42 -15.81 -7.33 -14.52
N ARG A 43 -16.76 -6.75 -15.27
CA ARG A 43 -16.69 -6.70 -16.73
C ARG A 43 -15.41 -6.02 -17.21
N ALA A 44 -15.08 -4.88 -16.62
CA ALA A 44 -13.86 -4.15 -16.95
C ALA A 44 -12.60 -4.98 -16.66
N LYS A 45 -12.55 -5.71 -15.54
CA LYS A 45 -11.45 -6.63 -15.24
C LYS A 45 -11.31 -7.72 -16.29
N VAL A 46 -12.40 -8.39 -16.66
CA VAL A 46 -12.40 -9.46 -17.66
C VAL A 46 -11.88 -8.93 -18.99
N GLN A 47 -12.41 -7.80 -19.47
CA GLN A 47 -12.02 -7.22 -20.75
C GLN A 47 -10.55 -6.76 -20.77
N VAL A 48 -10.08 -6.13 -19.68
CA VAL A 48 -8.67 -5.69 -19.58
C VAL A 48 -7.71 -6.88 -19.46
N SER A 49 -8.09 -7.92 -18.71
CA SER A 49 -7.32 -9.17 -18.64
C SER A 49 -7.24 -9.85 -20.00
N LEU A 50 -8.34 -9.92 -20.75
CA LEU A 50 -8.34 -10.49 -22.09
C LEU A 50 -7.46 -9.70 -23.06
N ALA A 51 -7.55 -8.37 -23.02
CA ALA A 51 -6.68 -7.49 -23.81
C ALA A 51 -5.19 -7.68 -23.45
N TYR A 52 -4.87 -7.89 -22.17
CA TYR A 52 -3.51 -8.25 -21.75
C TYR A 52 -3.08 -9.58 -22.36
N THR A 53 -3.91 -10.63 -22.23
CA THR A 53 -3.59 -11.98 -22.72
C THR A 53 -3.32 -11.98 -24.23
N ILE A 54 -4.14 -11.31 -25.04
CA ILE A 54 -3.95 -11.22 -26.50
C ILE A 54 -2.62 -10.54 -26.82
N ASN A 55 -2.32 -9.39 -26.19
CA ASN A 55 -1.08 -8.66 -26.44
C ASN A 55 0.16 -9.44 -25.95
N ALA A 56 0.04 -10.16 -24.82
CA ALA A 56 1.11 -10.99 -24.29
C ALA A 56 1.39 -12.20 -25.21
N LEU A 57 0.35 -12.89 -25.69
CA LEU A 57 0.50 -14.00 -26.63
C LEU A 57 1.10 -13.53 -27.96
N LEU A 58 0.69 -12.36 -28.46
CA LEU A 58 1.30 -11.74 -29.64
C LEU A 58 2.78 -11.41 -29.40
N PHE A 59 3.13 -10.91 -28.22
CA PHE A 59 4.53 -10.66 -27.84
C PHE A 59 5.37 -11.94 -27.84
N VAL A 60 4.85 -13.02 -27.25
CA VAL A 60 5.49 -14.35 -27.25
C VAL A 60 5.65 -14.86 -28.68
N PHE A 61 4.60 -14.76 -29.50
CA PHE A 61 4.67 -15.14 -30.91
C PHE A 61 5.78 -14.38 -31.66
N LEU A 62 5.85 -13.06 -31.55
CA LEU A 62 6.91 -12.28 -32.18
C LEU A 62 8.32 -12.67 -31.70
N LYS A 63 8.47 -13.06 -30.43
CA LYS A 63 9.74 -13.58 -29.89
C LYS A 63 10.12 -14.92 -30.53
N THR A 64 9.17 -15.83 -30.73
CA THR A 64 9.42 -17.14 -31.35
C THR A 64 9.81 -17.02 -32.83
N GLN A 65 9.31 -16.02 -33.53
CA GLN A 65 9.64 -15.74 -34.93
C GLN A 65 11.03 -15.10 -35.13
N GLY A 66 11.82 -14.94 -34.05
CA GLY A 66 13.15 -14.35 -34.13
C GLY A 66 13.15 -12.85 -34.45
N VAL A 67 12.01 -12.17 -34.26
CA VAL A 67 11.91 -10.73 -34.51
C VAL A 67 12.86 -9.98 -33.57
N SER A 68 13.65 -9.05 -34.13
CA SER A 68 14.61 -8.27 -33.34
C SER A 68 13.90 -7.31 -32.39
N ALA A 69 14.55 -7.00 -31.26
CA ALA A 69 14.04 -6.07 -30.25
C ALA A 69 13.79 -4.63 -30.75
N LYS A 70 14.39 -4.28 -31.90
CA LYS A 70 14.27 -2.98 -32.57
C LYS A 70 13.15 -2.95 -33.61
N ASP A 71 12.48 -4.07 -33.85
CA ASP A 71 11.37 -4.10 -34.80
C ASP A 71 10.22 -3.23 -34.28
N ILE A 72 9.62 -2.50 -35.21
CA ILE A 72 8.42 -1.68 -35.03
C ILE A 72 7.29 -2.54 -34.44
N ARG A 73 7.15 -3.79 -34.87
CA ARG A 73 6.13 -4.74 -34.37
C ARG A 73 6.24 -4.97 -32.87
N GLN A 74 7.46 -5.20 -32.35
CA GLN A 74 7.65 -5.39 -30.91
C GLN A 74 7.46 -4.10 -30.11
N THR A 75 7.84 -2.97 -30.70
CA THR A 75 7.67 -1.66 -30.07
C THR A 75 6.19 -1.34 -29.89
N HIS A 76 5.35 -1.60 -30.90
CA HIS A 76 3.90 -1.43 -30.80
C HIS A 76 3.27 -2.34 -29.75
N VAL A 77 3.66 -3.62 -29.69
CA VAL A 77 3.14 -4.52 -28.65
C VAL A 77 3.51 -4.05 -27.24
N LYS A 78 4.72 -3.51 -27.04
CA LYS A 78 5.12 -2.90 -25.76
C LYS A 78 4.27 -1.67 -25.41
N GLN A 79 3.92 -0.83 -26.39
CA GLN A 79 3.03 0.31 -26.19
C GLN A 79 1.62 -0.15 -25.75
N GLU A 80 1.09 -1.19 -26.39
CA GLU A 80 -0.20 -1.77 -26.00
C GLU A 80 -0.17 -2.35 -24.59
N LEU A 81 0.93 -3.01 -24.19
CA LEU A 81 1.10 -3.49 -22.82
C LEU A 81 1.13 -2.35 -21.79
N GLU A 82 1.80 -1.23 -22.08
CA GLU A 82 1.80 -0.07 -21.18
C GLU A 82 0.41 0.60 -21.11
N ARG A 83 -0.32 0.62 -22.24
CA ARG A 83 -1.71 1.07 -22.28
C ARG A 83 -2.61 0.19 -21.41
N VAL A 84 -2.49 -1.13 -21.50
CA VAL A 84 -3.23 -2.09 -20.65
C VAL A 84 -2.91 -1.88 -19.17
N LYS A 85 -1.63 -1.68 -18.83
CA LYS A 85 -1.21 -1.38 -17.45
C LYS A 85 -1.84 -0.09 -16.90
N ALA A 86 -1.99 0.94 -17.72
CA ALA A 86 -2.72 2.15 -17.34
C ALA A 86 -4.20 1.86 -17.06
N PHE A 87 -4.85 0.97 -17.81
CA PHE A 87 -6.23 0.55 -17.53
C PHE A 87 -6.34 -0.28 -16.25
N ILE A 88 -5.40 -1.18 -15.98
CA ILE A 88 -5.36 -1.93 -14.71
C ILE A 88 -5.26 -0.96 -13.53
N LYS A 89 -4.44 0.09 -13.65
CA LYS A 89 -4.34 1.13 -12.61
C LYS A 89 -5.69 1.84 -12.40
N LYS A 90 -6.38 2.25 -13.48
CA LYS A 90 -7.70 2.88 -13.38
C LYS A 90 -8.73 1.99 -12.70
N ILE A 91 -8.71 0.68 -12.98
CA ILE A 91 -9.59 -0.28 -12.31
C ILE A 91 -9.29 -0.33 -10.81
N LYS A 92 -8.02 -0.41 -10.42
CA LYS A 92 -7.62 -0.40 -9.00
C LYS A 92 -8.03 0.88 -8.29
N ASP A 93 -7.82 2.03 -8.93
CA ASP A 93 -8.22 3.32 -8.38
C ASP A 93 -9.76 3.38 -8.20
N ALA A 94 -10.52 2.84 -9.15
CA ALA A 94 -11.97 2.74 -9.05
C ALA A 94 -12.43 1.75 -7.95
N GLU A 95 -11.72 0.64 -7.75
CA GLU A 95 -11.96 -0.29 -6.64
C GLU A 95 -11.73 0.36 -5.29
N GLU A 96 -10.63 1.09 -5.12
CA GLU A 96 -10.34 1.81 -3.88
C GLU A 96 -11.37 2.89 -3.61
N LEU A 97 -11.81 3.62 -4.64
CA LEU A 97 -12.89 4.59 -4.50
C LEU A 97 -14.22 3.92 -4.10
N ALA A 98 -14.51 2.74 -4.66
CA ALA A 98 -15.73 1.98 -4.35
C ALA A 98 -15.74 1.43 -2.92
N LYS A 99 -14.59 1.21 -2.29
CA LYS A 99 -14.49 0.84 -0.85
C LYS A 99 -14.91 1.99 0.08
N GLY A 100 -15.11 3.19 -0.46
CA GLY A 100 -15.53 4.37 0.27
C GLY A 100 -14.40 5.01 1.10
N PRO A 101 -14.65 6.21 1.67
CA PRO A 101 -13.71 6.82 2.59
C PRO A 101 -13.45 5.86 3.75
N LYS A 102 -12.18 5.60 4.05
CA LYS A 102 -11.83 4.88 5.28
C LYS A 102 -12.30 5.75 6.45
N LEU A 103 -13.42 5.37 7.07
CA LEU A 103 -13.96 6.05 8.25
C LEU A 103 -13.00 5.81 9.42
N VAL A 104 -11.92 6.59 9.47
CA VAL A 104 -11.01 6.61 10.60
C VAL A 104 -11.63 7.51 11.65
N LEU A 105 -12.14 6.89 12.72
CA LEU A 105 -12.60 7.62 13.88
C LEU A 105 -11.39 8.32 14.54
N ASP A 106 -11.40 9.65 14.54
CA ASP A 106 -10.47 10.42 15.35
C ASP A 106 -10.86 10.27 16.82
N LYS A 107 -10.12 9.40 17.52
CA LYS A 107 -10.36 9.07 18.92
C LYS A 107 -10.16 10.29 19.82
N ASP A 108 -9.27 11.21 19.47
CA ASP A 108 -8.98 12.37 20.29
C ASP A 108 -10.01 13.48 20.07
N ALA A 109 -10.48 13.68 18.83
CA ALA A 109 -11.65 14.52 18.58
C ALA A 109 -12.90 13.97 19.27
N SER A 110 -13.14 12.65 19.19
CA SER A 110 -14.26 11.99 19.86
C SER A 110 -14.23 12.18 21.37
N LYS A 111 -13.04 12.01 22.00
CA LYS A 111 -12.85 12.31 23.42
C LYS A 111 -13.19 13.77 23.73
N ARG A 112 -12.72 14.73 22.93
CA ARG A 112 -13.01 16.16 23.15
C ARG A 112 -14.52 16.44 23.08
N PHE A 113 -15.23 15.85 22.11
CA PHE A 113 -16.69 15.98 22.02
C PHE A 113 -17.39 15.40 23.26
N ILE A 114 -16.98 14.21 23.71
CA ILE A 114 -17.53 13.57 24.92
C ILE A 114 -17.22 14.42 26.16
N HIS A 115 -15.98 14.89 26.31
CA HIS A 115 -15.58 15.73 27.44
C HIS A 115 -16.37 17.04 27.49
N ASN A 116 -16.61 17.68 26.35
CA ASN A 116 -17.35 18.93 26.27
C ASN A 116 -18.87 18.74 26.47
N ALA A 117 -19.42 17.61 26.04
CA ALA A 117 -20.83 17.29 26.25
C ALA A 117 -21.14 16.94 27.72
N LEU A 118 -20.17 16.36 28.43
CA LEU A 118 -20.31 15.91 29.82
C LEU A 118 -19.66 16.85 30.84
N SER A 119 -19.08 17.98 30.41
CA SER A 119 -18.38 18.91 31.32
C SER A 119 -19.30 19.63 32.30
N SER A 120 -20.61 19.63 32.07
CA SER A 120 -21.60 20.16 33.01
C SER A 120 -22.08 19.14 34.05
N ASP A 121 -21.71 17.86 33.90
CA ASP A 121 -22.04 16.81 34.86
C ASP A 121 -20.93 16.71 35.93
N GLN A 122 -21.27 17.05 37.17
CA GLN A 122 -20.32 17.10 38.27
C GLN A 122 -19.67 15.72 38.54
N VAL A 123 -20.42 14.64 38.36
CA VAL A 123 -19.93 13.26 38.52
C VAL A 123 -18.83 12.95 37.51
N TYR A 124 -18.98 13.46 36.29
CA TYR A 124 -18.00 13.27 35.23
C TYR A 124 -16.73 14.11 35.46
N VAL A 125 -16.89 15.36 35.89
CA VAL A 125 -15.76 16.26 36.19
C VAL A 125 -14.89 15.68 37.31
N ASP A 126 -15.52 15.20 38.39
CA ASP A 126 -14.82 14.60 39.52
C ASP A 126 -14.07 13.32 39.10
N ALA A 127 -14.70 12.47 38.27
CA ALA A 127 -14.07 11.26 37.74
C ALA A 127 -12.91 11.53 36.78
N VAL A 128 -12.97 12.61 35.99
CA VAL A 128 -11.86 13.02 35.10
C VAL A 128 -10.68 13.57 35.89
N ASN A 129 -10.95 14.34 36.95
CA ASN A 129 -9.91 14.88 37.82
C ASN A 129 -9.20 13.77 38.60
N ALA A 130 -9.95 12.81 39.17
CA ALA A 130 -9.36 11.63 39.81
C ALA A 130 -8.45 10.83 38.86
N LYS A 131 -8.86 10.65 37.60
CA LYS A 131 -8.04 9.97 36.58
C LYS A 131 -6.78 10.75 36.19
N LYS A 132 -6.81 12.10 36.21
CA LYS A 132 -5.63 12.93 35.96
C LYS A 132 -4.64 12.83 37.11
N GLU A 133 -5.13 12.87 38.36
CA GLU A 133 -4.30 12.72 39.56
C GLU A 133 -3.63 11.33 39.63
N GLU A 134 -4.32 10.26 39.22
CA GLU A 134 -3.75 8.91 39.10
C GLU A 134 -2.71 8.77 37.97
N GLN A 135 -2.84 9.54 36.89
CA GLN A 135 -1.86 9.54 35.79
C GLN A 135 -0.62 10.37 36.14
N ASP A 136 -0.79 11.54 36.75
CA ASP A 136 0.31 12.40 37.20
C ASP A 136 1.13 11.74 38.31
N THR A 137 0.51 10.95 39.18
CA THR A 137 1.24 10.17 40.20
C THR A 137 2.00 8.97 39.62
N ASN A 138 1.55 8.40 38.51
CA ASN A 138 2.25 7.30 37.83
C ASN A 138 3.41 7.76 36.94
N THR A 139 3.29 8.89 36.24
CA THR A 139 4.40 9.50 35.47
C THR A 139 5.53 9.97 36.39
N VAL A 140 5.20 10.59 37.52
CA VAL A 140 6.20 11.00 38.53
C VAL A 140 6.92 9.78 39.15
N LYS A 141 6.24 8.65 39.35
CA LYS A 141 6.88 7.40 39.82
C LYS A 141 7.79 6.75 38.77
N GLN A 142 7.44 6.83 37.48
CA GLN A 142 8.28 6.30 36.40
C GLN A 142 9.53 7.17 36.18
N GLU A 143 9.43 8.50 36.21
CA GLU A 143 10.58 9.41 36.10
C GLU A 143 11.54 9.31 37.31
N ALA A 144 11.01 9.10 38.53
CA ALA A 144 11.80 8.88 39.74
C ALA A 144 12.53 7.51 39.77
N SER A 145 12.02 6.50 39.04
CA SER A 145 12.69 5.20 38.92
C SER A 145 13.90 5.24 37.97
N ASN A 146 13.91 6.15 37.00
CA ASN A 146 14.98 6.26 36.00
C ASN A 146 16.16 7.14 36.47
N THR A 147 15.97 7.98 37.49
CA THR A 147 17.04 8.82 38.08
C THR A 147 17.87 8.13 39.16
N LYS A 148 17.50 6.91 39.60
CA LYS A 148 18.24 6.15 40.64
C LYS A 148 19.32 5.19 40.10
N ALA A 149 19.51 5.08 38.78
CA ALA A 149 20.49 4.17 38.17
C ALA A 149 21.89 4.79 37.90
N GLN A 150 22.12 6.08 38.15
CA GLN A 150 23.44 6.72 37.99
C GLN A 150 23.91 7.34 39.31
N GLY A 151 24.44 6.50 40.20
CA GLY A 151 24.95 6.93 41.50
C GLY A 151 26.07 6.04 42.04
N LYS A 152 27.06 5.68 41.21
CA LYS A 152 28.33 5.10 41.68
C LYS A 152 29.43 5.26 40.63
N GLY A 153 30.38 6.19 40.85
CA GLY A 153 31.66 6.17 40.13
C GLY A 153 32.38 7.50 39.89
N LYS A 154 33.26 7.85 40.83
CA LYS A 154 34.58 8.51 40.67
C LYS A 154 34.70 9.99 40.20
N ARG A 155 35.47 10.71 41.05
CA ARG A 155 36.16 11.98 40.88
C ARG A 155 37.03 12.05 39.61
N ALA A 156 37.08 13.21 38.93
CA ALA A 156 38.31 13.91 38.53
C ALA A 156 38.05 15.25 37.77
N ALA A 157 38.63 16.33 38.31
CA ALA A 157 39.28 17.50 37.67
C ALA A 157 38.70 18.21 36.41
N THR A 158 38.26 19.46 36.65
CA THR A 158 38.56 20.73 35.92
C THR A 158 38.87 20.73 34.41
N LYS A 159 38.12 21.54 33.63
CA LYS A 159 38.59 22.83 33.07
C LYS A 159 37.49 23.63 32.34
N SER A 160 37.63 24.94 32.48
CA SER A 160 36.96 26.09 31.88
C SER A 160 36.68 26.07 30.37
N SER A 161 35.56 26.65 29.93
CA SER A 161 35.52 27.96 29.25
C SER A 161 34.10 28.27 28.76
N GLY A 162 33.62 29.48 29.07
CA GLY A 162 32.28 29.92 28.69
C GLY A 162 32.24 30.70 27.37
N LYS A 163 31.02 30.95 26.89
CA LYS A 163 30.67 32.28 26.34
C LYS A 163 29.15 32.47 26.30
N LYS A 164 28.72 33.52 27.00
CA LYS A 164 27.44 34.23 26.86
C LYS A 164 27.33 34.87 25.47
N ASN A 165 26.10 35.36 25.23
CA ASN A 165 25.70 36.49 24.37
C ASN A 165 25.11 36.12 23.00
N LYS A 166 24.05 36.77 22.49
CA LYS A 166 23.33 37.98 22.91
C LYS A 166 22.11 38.16 22.01
N ARG A 167 21.01 38.61 22.60
CA ARG A 167 19.84 39.22 21.94
C ARG A 167 20.27 40.25 20.90
N GLN A 168 19.65 40.27 19.73
CA GLN A 168 19.56 41.50 18.94
C GLN A 168 18.22 41.60 18.19
N ARG A 169 17.48 42.63 18.57
CA ARG A 169 16.36 43.27 17.85
C ARG A 169 16.92 44.30 16.85
N LYS A 170 16.05 44.72 15.92
CA LYS A 170 16.10 45.80 14.91
C LYS A 170 16.30 45.26 13.49
N HIS A 171 15.59 45.73 12.47
CA HIS A 171 14.84 46.98 12.29
C HIS A 171 13.35 46.80 12.09
#